data_AF-A0A8F4J940-F1
#
_entry.id   AF-A0A8F4J940-F1
#
_cell.length_a   1.000
_cell.length_b   1.000
_cell.length_c   1.000
_cell.angle_alpha   90.00
_cell.angle_beta   90.00
_cell.angle_gamma   90.00
#
_symmetry.space_group_name_H-M   'P 1'
#
loop_
_entity.id
_entity.type
_entity.pdbx_description
1 polymer ?
#
loop_
_entity_poly.entity_id
_entity_poly.type
_entity_poly.pdbx_seq_one_letter_code
_entity_poly.pdbx_strand_id
1 'polypeptide(L)'
;MSKQTPPLPKVTPSAKAKAASSRTATFKGARWVDDRLGGAKFARTALNKVFPDHWSFMIGELSLYSFVVLLLTGVYLTFFFDASSEKVIYDGSYAALRGVEMTHAYKSSLDLSFDVRAGLLMRQIHHWAALLFLATMVVHLARVFFTGAFRKPRELNWMVGCTLLILAIFNGFAGYSLLDDQLSGTGLRIAYSIALSIPLVGTWVTSLLFGGEFPGPDIIERLYVIHILLIPAAITVLLGVHLFIIVRQKHTQFPGPGRREDNVVGERVFPTYAAKAIGLFFLTVSVLCLLGGLVQINPIWIYGPFDPAEVSAASQPDWYMGWLDGALRIMPGWEVRLFGFELPNPFFPAVLLAGATFGLLYAWPFLEARHARPRHPPPRRPAPPAAGAHRPGRRHHRLLQHLLPGRRRRRALHHVRPVGELGAVDVPVRAVHPAAHRGVGDLPALQGAVGPRRLAHRQQGALAGDPGPAAPRARQGPRRPPRRRTARRGRRRRTGRHRRRLSPTGTDAQLEQVGWMRQRLRRVPAKRATRSPGSRRSSPTSTWCSQLVTSTV
;
A
#
# COMPACT_ATOMS: atom_id res chain seq x y z
N MET A 1 10.15 17.24 -84.36
CA MET A 1 10.03 16.26 -83.26
C MET A 1 10.81 16.78 -82.07
N SER A 2 10.20 16.93 -80.89
CA SER A 2 10.92 17.38 -79.68
C SER A 2 11.54 16.18 -78.95
N LYS A 3 12.83 16.26 -78.60
CA LYS A 3 13.47 15.27 -77.72
C LYS A 3 13.30 15.72 -76.27
N GLN A 4 12.45 15.03 -75.51
CA GLN A 4 12.34 15.25 -74.07
C GLN A 4 13.61 14.75 -73.36
N THR A 5 14.28 15.65 -72.65
CA THR A 5 15.34 15.28 -71.71
C THR A 5 14.72 14.57 -70.49
N PRO A 6 15.19 13.39 -70.06
CA PRO A 6 14.64 12.72 -68.89
C PRO A 6 14.93 13.53 -67.61
N PRO A 7 14.01 13.56 -66.63
CA PRO A 7 14.23 14.28 -65.38
C PRO A 7 15.35 13.62 -64.57
N LEU A 8 16.24 14.45 -64.00
CA LEU A 8 17.34 13.98 -63.17
C LEU A 8 16.82 13.18 -61.95
N PRO A 9 17.49 12.08 -61.57
CA PRO A 9 17.07 11.27 -60.43
C PRO A 9 17.15 12.10 -59.14
N LYS A 10 16.05 12.12 -58.36
CA LYS A 10 15.99 12.80 -57.07
C LYS A 10 16.98 12.14 -56.10
N VAL A 11 18.13 12.77 -55.89
CA VAL A 11 19.17 12.31 -54.97
C VAL A 11 18.63 12.33 -53.54
N THR A 12 18.15 11.18 -53.08
CA THR A 12 17.71 11.01 -51.68
C THR A 12 18.93 11.07 -50.77
N PRO A 13 18.96 11.94 -49.75
CA PRO A 13 20.15 12.09 -48.92
C PRO A 13 20.44 10.79 -48.16
N SER A 14 21.67 10.31 -48.31
CA SER A 14 22.20 9.09 -47.69
C SER A 14 21.86 9.01 -46.20
N ALA A 15 21.68 7.79 -45.68
CA ALA A 15 21.44 7.55 -44.25
C ALA A 15 22.50 8.22 -43.35
N LYS A 16 23.76 8.28 -43.78
CA LYS A 16 24.83 9.02 -43.08
C LYS A 16 24.57 10.53 -43.04
N ALA A 17 24.09 11.12 -44.13
CA ALA A 17 23.75 12.55 -44.20
C ALA A 17 22.52 12.89 -43.34
N LYS A 18 21.47 12.04 -43.37
CA LYS A 18 20.31 12.18 -42.47
C LYS A 18 20.72 12.05 -40.99
N ALA A 19 21.57 11.09 -40.64
CA ALA A 19 22.07 10.92 -39.27
C ALA A 19 22.96 12.09 -38.80
N ALA A 20 23.80 12.64 -39.69
CA ALA A 20 24.59 13.85 -39.40
C ALA A 20 23.69 15.07 -39.17
N SER A 21 22.74 15.32 -40.09
CA SER A 21 21.76 16.41 -39.97
C SER A 21 20.91 16.30 -38.68
N SER A 22 20.47 15.09 -38.34
CA SER A 22 19.79 14.78 -37.08
C SER A 22 20.64 15.17 -35.86
N ARG A 23 21.91 14.73 -35.79
CA ARG A 23 22.82 15.11 -34.70
C ARG A 23 23.01 16.62 -34.61
N THR A 24 23.17 17.32 -35.73
CA THR A 24 23.28 18.79 -35.76
C THR A 24 22.00 19.47 -35.27
N ALA A 25 20.81 18.97 -35.63
CA ALA A 25 19.53 19.51 -35.17
C ALA A 25 19.33 19.30 -33.66
N THR A 26 19.59 18.08 -33.15
CA THR A 26 19.54 17.78 -31.71
C THR A 26 20.54 18.63 -30.92
N PHE A 27 21.75 18.82 -31.43
CA PHE A 27 22.77 19.66 -30.79
C PHE A 27 22.38 21.16 -30.78
N LYS A 28 21.82 21.68 -31.88
CA LYS A 28 21.28 23.05 -31.94
C LYS A 28 20.12 23.25 -30.96
N GLY A 29 19.19 22.29 -30.87
CA GLY A 29 18.08 22.34 -29.93
C GLY A 29 18.54 22.30 -28.47
N ALA A 30 19.44 21.37 -28.13
CA ALA A 30 20.02 21.29 -26.79
C ALA A 30 20.74 22.59 -26.39
N ARG A 31 21.48 23.21 -27.33
CA ARG A 31 22.15 24.51 -27.09
C ARG A 31 21.14 25.64 -26.89
N TRP A 32 20.12 25.75 -27.75
CA TRP A 32 19.06 26.76 -27.62
C TRP A 32 18.34 26.72 -26.26
N VAL A 33 18.21 25.52 -25.66
CA VAL A 33 17.68 25.32 -24.30
C VAL A 33 18.69 25.72 -23.23
N ASP A 34 19.96 25.33 -23.38
CA ASP A 34 21.02 25.68 -22.43
C ASP A 34 21.30 27.19 -22.38
N ASP A 35 21.31 27.85 -23.54
CA ASP A 35 21.44 29.31 -23.69
C ASP A 35 20.30 30.09 -22.98
N ARG A 36 19.20 29.42 -22.62
CA ARG A 36 18.03 30.00 -21.89
C ARG A 36 17.95 29.59 -20.42
N LEU A 37 18.33 28.35 -20.10
CA LEU A 37 18.14 27.77 -18.76
C LEU A 37 19.45 27.62 -17.95
N GLY A 38 20.62 27.80 -18.58
CA GLY A 38 21.94 27.57 -17.96
C GLY A 38 22.17 26.13 -17.46
N GLY A 39 21.32 25.20 -17.90
CA GLY A 39 21.10 23.92 -17.26
C GLY A 39 22.24 22.92 -17.40
N ALA A 40 23.09 23.01 -18.43
CA ALA A 40 24.10 22.00 -18.73
C ALA A 40 25.15 21.86 -17.62
N LYS A 41 25.49 22.93 -16.90
CA LYS A 41 26.42 22.85 -15.76
C LYS A 41 25.82 22.03 -14.60
N PHE A 42 24.52 22.21 -14.34
CA PHE A 42 23.80 21.41 -13.34
C PHE A 42 23.59 19.96 -13.82
N ALA A 43 23.09 19.77 -15.04
CA ALA A 43 22.84 18.46 -15.64
C ALA A 43 24.14 17.63 -15.72
N ARG A 44 25.26 18.20 -16.17
CA ARG A 44 26.57 17.54 -16.17
C ARG A 44 27.01 17.15 -14.76
N THR A 45 26.72 17.97 -13.75
CA THR A 45 27.03 17.68 -12.33
C THR A 45 26.15 16.56 -11.76
N ALA A 46 24.87 16.49 -12.16
CA ALA A 46 23.96 15.41 -11.78
C ALA A 46 24.33 14.08 -12.46
N LEU A 47 24.53 14.07 -13.78
CA LEU A 47 24.85 12.88 -14.57
C LEU A 47 26.23 12.28 -14.24
N ASN A 48 27.19 13.11 -13.82
CA ASN A 48 28.52 12.66 -13.35
C ASN A 48 28.59 12.39 -11.84
N LYS A 49 27.47 12.46 -11.11
CA LYS A 49 27.43 12.11 -9.70
C LYS A 49 27.76 10.62 -9.54
N VAL A 50 28.60 10.29 -8.56
CA VAL A 50 28.96 8.91 -8.23
C VAL A 50 28.07 8.38 -7.10
N PHE A 51 27.55 7.17 -7.27
CA PHE A 51 26.85 6.38 -6.26
C PHE A 51 27.64 5.09 -5.98
N PRO A 52 27.85 4.71 -4.70
CA PRO A 52 28.50 3.45 -4.35
C PRO A 52 27.70 2.22 -4.83
N ASP A 53 28.37 1.27 -5.47
CA ASP A 53 27.73 0.03 -5.92
C ASP A 53 27.67 -0.99 -4.77
N HIS A 54 26.48 -1.16 -4.20
CA HIS A 54 26.16 -2.20 -3.22
C HIS A 54 24.64 -2.44 -3.16
N TRP A 55 24.21 -3.71 -3.26
CA TRP A 55 22.80 -4.11 -3.35
C TRP A 55 21.90 -3.48 -2.27
N SER A 56 22.37 -3.39 -1.02
CA SER A 56 21.57 -2.88 0.10
C SER A 56 21.29 -1.38 0.03
N PHE A 57 21.92 -0.66 -0.90
CA PHE A 57 21.62 0.74 -1.14
C PHE A 57 20.35 0.91 -1.98
N MET A 58 20.11 0.01 -2.93
CA MET A 58 18.92 -0.03 -3.79
C MET A 58 17.61 -0.36 -3.05
N ILE A 59 17.66 -0.82 -1.80
CA ILE A 59 16.45 -1.09 -0.98
C ILE A 59 15.59 0.18 -0.84
N GLY A 60 16.20 1.37 -0.76
CA GLY A 60 15.43 2.63 -0.74
C GLY A 60 14.82 3.01 -2.09
N GLU A 61 15.42 2.53 -3.18
CA GLU A 61 14.89 2.70 -4.53
C GLU A 61 13.63 1.84 -4.72
N LEU A 62 13.56 0.65 -4.11
CA LEU A 62 12.34 -0.17 -4.10
C LEU A 62 11.14 0.54 -3.45
N SER A 63 11.35 1.27 -2.34
CA SER A 63 10.28 2.09 -1.75
C SER A 63 9.86 3.23 -2.66
N LEU A 64 10.81 3.93 -3.29
CA LEU A 64 10.53 4.97 -4.29
C LEU A 64 9.73 4.41 -5.49
N TYR A 65 10.09 3.23 -5.99
CA TYR A 65 9.42 2.61 -7.13
C TYR A 65 8.02 2.10 -6.77
N SER A 66 7.86 1.52 -5.57
CA SER A 66 6.54 1.12 -5.05
C SER A 66 5.63 2.33 -4.86
N PHE A 67 6.17 3.46 -4.37
CA PHE A 67 5.45 4.72 -4.26
C PHE A 67 5.02 5.29 -5.64
N VAL A 68 5.87 5.20 -6.66
CA VAL A 68 5.50 5.58 -8.04
C VAL A 68 4.37 4.68 -8.57
N VAL A 69 4.40 3.36 -8.30
CA VAL A 69 3.30 2.45 -8.67
C VAL A 69 2.02 2.78 -7.92
N LEU A 70 2.10 3.09 -6.62
CA LEU A 70 0.96 3.55 -5.82
C LEU A 70 0.31 4.80 -6.40
N LEU A 71 1.10 5.82 -6.79
CA LEU A 71 0.57 7.03 -7.42
C LEU A 71 -0.11 6.73 -8.77
N LEU A 72 0.53 5.93 -9.64
CA LEU A 72 -0.01 5.61 -10.97
C LEU A 72 -1.29 4.77 -10.90
N THR A 73 -1.35 3.79 -10.00
CA THR A 73 -2.55 2.96 -9.79
C THR A 73 -3.63 3.69 -9.01
N GLY A 74 -3.27 4.47 -7.98
CA GLY A 74 -4.21 5.26 -7.19
C GLY A 74 -4.96 6.28 -8.05
N VAL A 75 -4.24 7.01 -8.93
CA VAL A 75 -4.86 7.92 -9.90
C VAL A 75 -5.83 7.19 -10.84
N TYR A 76 -5.54 5.95 -11.25
CA TYR A 76 -6.49 5.15 -12.02
C TYR A 76 -7.75 4.81 -11.19
N LEU A 77 -7.60 4.39 -9.93
CA LEU A 77 -8.72 4.03 -9.05
C LEU A 77 -9.62 5.24 -8.74
N THR A 78 -9.06 6.44 -8.60
CA THR A 78 -9.83 7.69 -8.34
C THR A 78 -10.77 8.12 -9.47
N PHE A 79 -10.72 7.49 -10.66
CA PHE A 79 -11.72 7.71 -11.71
C PHE A 79 -12.98 6.86 -11.57
N PHE A 80 -13.01 5.91 -10.63
CA PHE A 80 -14.08 4.91 -10.50
C PHE A 80 -14.60 4.72 -9.07
N PHE A 81 -13.79 5.04 -8.06
CA PHE A 81 -14.18 4.98 -6.64
C PHE A 81 -14.99 6.22 -6.23
N ASP A 82 -16.11 5.99 -5.54
CA ASP A 82 -17.03 7.03 -5.06
C ASP A 82 -17.07 7.00 -3.52
N ALA A 83 -16.48 8.00 -2.89
CA ALA A 83 -16.16 8.02 -1.46
C ALA A 83 -17.33 8.40 -0.54
N SER A 84 -18.57 8.07 -0.93
CA SER A 84 -19.79 8.46 -0.22
C SER A 84 -20.25 7.40 0.79
N SER A 85 -20.61 7.86 1.98
CA SER A 85 -21.25 7.12 3.07
C SER A 85 -22.76 6.93 2.88
N GLU A 86 -23.35 7.40 1.76
CA GLU A 86 -24.76 7.21 1.44
C GLU A 86 -25.10 5.72 1.22
N LYS A 87 -26.18 5.25 1.85
CA LYS A 87 -26.62 3.86 1.80
C LYS A 87 -27.49 3.58 0.57
N VAL A 88 -27.17 2.50 -0.15
CA VAL A 88 -27.84 2.04 -1.38
C VAL A 88 -27.98 0.52 -1.40
N ILE A 89 -29.01 0.03 -2.09
CA ILE A 89 -29.20 -1.39 -2.36
C ILE A 89 -28.40 -1.79 -3.61
N TYR A 90 -27.62 -2.86 -3.51
CA TYR A 90 -26.82 -3.36 -4.64
C TYR A 90 -27.65 -4.16 -5.65
N ASP A 91 -27.50 -3.85 -6.93
CA ASP A 91 -28.13 -4.54 -8.07
C ASP A 91 -27.13 -5.13 -9.09
N GLY A 92 -25.82 -4.89 -8.87
CA GLY A 92 -24.75 -5.09 -9.84
C GLY A 92 -24.38 -6.54 -10.19
N SER A 93 -23.21 -6.74 -10.78
CA SER A 93 -22.78 -8.02 -11.35
C SER A 93 -22.63 -9.16 -10.33
N TYR A 94 -22.17 -8.87 -9.10
CA TYR A 94 -21.89 -9.88 -8.09
C TYR A 94 -23.17 -10.40 -7.40
N ALA A 95 -23.72 -11.50 -7.94
CA ALA A 95 -25.05 -12.00 -7.59
C ALA A 95 -25.30 -12.26 -6.09
N ALA A 96 -24.28 -12.61 -5.31
CA ALA A 96 -24.43 -12.98 -3.90
C ALA A 96 -24.69 -11.78 -2.95
N LEU A 97 -24.48 -10.54 -3.40
CA LEU A 97 -24.77 -9.33 -2.62
C LEU A 97 -25.95 -8.51 -3.20
N ARG A 98 -26.70 -9.04 -4.17
CA ARG A 98 -27.87 -8.35 -4.71
C ARG A 98 -28.98 -8.23 -3.67
N GLY A 99 -29.56 -7.05 -3.55
CA GLY A 99 -30.58 -6.74 -2.54
C GLY A 99 -30.02 -6.38 -1.17
N VAL A 100 -28.70 -6.41 -0.97
CA VAL A 100 -28.04 -6.01 0.29
C VAL A 100 -27.81 -4.49 0.30
N GLU A 101 -28.04 -3.86 1.45
CA GLU A 101 -27.71 -2.45 1.67
C GLU A 101 -26.21 -2.26 1.96
N MET A 102 -25.61 -1.24 1.36
CA MET A 102 -24.19 -0.92 1.48
C MET A 102 -23.94 0.57 1.22
N THR A 103 -22.76 1.09 1.55
CA THR A 103 -22.38 2.45 1.14
C THR A 103 -22.04 2.52 -0.35
N HIS A 104 -22.12 3.73 -0.91
CA HIS A 104 -21.56 4.06 -2.23
C HIS A 104 -20.06 3.70 -2.35
N ALA A 105 -19.30 3.85 -1.27
CA ALA A 105 -17.89 3.43 -1.19
C ALA A 105 -17.69 1.92 -1.39
N TYR A 106 -18.44 1.09 -0.68
CA TYR A 106 -18.37 -0.36 -0.86
C TYR A 106 -18.95 -0.79 -2.22
N LYS A 107 -20.07 -0.19 -2.67
CA LYS A 107 -20.64 -0.45 -4.01
C LYS A 107 -19.64 -0.14 -5.13
N SER A 108 -19.07 1.06 -5.15
CA SER A 108 -18.11 1.45 -6.19
C SER A 108 -16.84 0.59 -6.15
N SER A 109 -16.46 0.08 -4.98
CA SER A 109 -15.37 -0.90 -4.83
C SER A 109 -15.71 -2.28 -5.41
N LEU A 110 -16.97 -2.73 -5.35
CA LEU A 110 -17.44 -3.93 -6.05
C LEU A 110 -17.49 -3.73 -7.57
N ASP A 111 -18.07 -2.62 -8.03
CA ASP A 111 -18.17 -2.28 -9.46
C ASP A 111 -16.75 -2.17 -10.08
N LEU A 112 -15.80 -1.58 -9.34
CA LEU A 112 -14.38 -1.51 -9.70
C LEU A 112 -13.66 -2.87 -9.65
N SER A 113 -14.25 -3.89 -9.00
CA SER A 113 -13.72 -5.26 -8.96
C SER A 113 -14.27 -6.15 -10.08
N PHE A 114 -15.52 -5.95 -10.51
CA PHE A 114 -16.19 -6.87 -11.45
C PHE A 114 -16.54 -6.25 -12.80
N ASP A 115 -16.93 -4.97 -12.84
CA ASP A 115 -17.50 -4.32 -14.02
C ASP A 115 -16.50 -3.38 -14.73
N VAL A 116 -15.54 -2.80 -13.99
CA VAL A 116 -14.45 -2.00 -14.59
C VAL A 116 -13.36 -2.91 -15.18
N ARG A 117 -13.10 -2.76 -16.49
CA ARG A 117 -12.10 -3.57 -17.20
C ARG A 117 -10.69 -3.36 -16.63
N ALA A 118 -10.12 -4.44 -16.09
CA ALA A 118 -8.85 -4.48 -15.34
C ALA A 118 -8.86 -3.72 -13.98
N GLY A 119 -10.04 -3.33 -13.49
CA GLY A 119 -10.19 -2.65 -12.20
C GLY A 119 -9.70 -3.48 -11.01
N LEU A 120 -10.07 -4.76 -10.93
CA LEU A 120 -9.55 -5.67 -9.89
C LEU A 120 -8.03 -5.81 -9.93
N LEU A 121 -7.45 -5.96 -11.13
CA LEU A 121 -6.00 -6.03 -11.31
C LEU A 121 -5.33 -4.75 -10.79
N MET A 122 -5.91 -3.58 -11.06
CA MET A 122 -5.39 -2.31 -10.54
C MET A 122 -5.56 -2.17 -9.02
N ARG A 123 -6.70 -2.61 -8.44
CA ARG A 123 -6.90 -2.67 -6.97
C ARG A 123 -5.84 -3.57 -6.32
N GLN A 124 -5.61 -4.76 -6.88
CA GLN A 124 -4.67 -5.74 -6.33
C GLN A 124 -3.21 -5.31 -6.50
N ILE A 125 -2.83 -4.72 -7.64
CA ILE A 125 -1.50 -4.11 -7.81
C ILE A 125 -1.31 -2.96 -6.81
N HIS A 126 -2.32 -2.12 -6.59
CA HIS A 126 -2.23 -1.01 -5.63
C HIS A 126 -2.01 -1.50 -4.20
N HIS A 127 -2.78 -2.49 -3.74
CA HIS A 127 -2.64 -3.02 -2.38
C HIS A 127 -1.31 -3.80 -2.20
N TRP A 128 -0.90 -4.60 -3.18
CA TRP A 128 0.44 -5.21 -3.18
C TRP A 128 1.58 -4.18 -3.20
N ALA A 129 1.40 -3.05 -3.90
CA ALA A 129 2.36 -1.95 -3.90
C ALA A 129 2.42 -1.25 -2.54
N ALA A 130 1.31 -1.16 -1.80
CA ALA A 130 1.28 -0.66 -0.43
C ALA A 130 2.06 -1.60 0.52
N LEU A 131 1.82 -2.91 0.45
CA LEU A 131 2.54 -3.90 1.25
C LEU A 131 4.05 -3.86 0.95
N LEU A 132 4.44 -3.81 -0.33
CA LEU A 132 5.86 -3.75 -0.73
C LEU A 132 6.52 -2.42 -0.35
N PHE A 133 5.80 -1.31 -0.46
CA PHE A 133 6.27 0.02 -0.05
C PHE A 133 6.64 0.03 1.44
N LEU A 134 5.71 -0.37 2.31
CA LEU A 134 5.96 -0.45 3.75
C LEU A 134 7.05 -1.47 4.10
N ALA A 135 7.06 -2.64 3.45
CA ALA A 135 8.06 -3.68 3.71
C ALA A 135 9.47 -3.19 3.36
N THR A 136 9.64 -2.57 2.19
CA THR A 136 10.93 -2.04 1.77
C THR A 136 11.35 -0.82 2.58
N MET A 137 10.41 -0.02 3.11
CA MET A 137 10.72 1.06 4.05
C MET A 137 11.22 0.52 5.40
N VAL A 138 10.61 -0.53 5.95
CA VAL A 138 11.08 -1.17 7.20
C VAL A 138 12.46 -1.82 6.98
N VAL A 139 12.68 -2.52 5.87
CA VAL A 139 14.01 -3.09 5.54
C VAL A 139 15.05 -1.98 5.25
N HIS A 140 14.64 -0.83 4.69
CA HIS A 140 15.51 0.33 4.52
C HIS A 140 15.87 0.97 5.88
N LEU A 141 14.91 1.13 6.79
CA LEU A 141 15.14 1.61 8.15
C LEU A 141 16.14 0.70 8.86
N ALA A 142 15.93 -0.62 8.81
CA ALA A 142 16.86 -1.62 9.34
C ALA A 142 18.25 -1.50 8.71
N ARG A 143 18.35 -1.33 7.37
CA ARG A 143 19.63 -1.10 6.68
C ARG A 143 20.32 0.15 7.22
N VAL A 144 19.62 1.27 7.36
CA VAL A 144 20.20 2.54 7.83
C VAL A 144 20.62 2.45 9.30
N PHE A 145 19.82 1.78 10.13
CA PHE A 145 20.07 1.51 11.54
C PHE A 145 21.31 0.63 11.75
N PHE A 146 21.31 -0.61 11.23
CA PHE A 146 22.41 -1.56 11.46
C PHE A 146 23.73 -1.15 10.78
N THR A 147 23.70 -0.33 9.73
CA THR A 147 24.92 0.26 9.13
C THR A 147 25.39 1.55 9.81
N GLY A 148 24.63 2.09 10.77
CA GLY A 148 24.93 3.37 11.43
C GLY A 148 24.87 4.58 10.50
N ALA A 149 24.14 4.47 9.39
CA ALA A 149 24.10 5.50 8.34
C ALA A 149 23.24 6.73 8.71
N PHE A 150 22.54 6.69 9.84
CA PHE A 150 21.83 7.82 10.45
C PHE A 150 22.76 8.82 11.18
N ARG A 151 24.00 8.41 11.50
CA ARG A 151 24.97 9.25 12.21
C ARG A 151 25.41 10.45 11.37
N LYS A 152 26.05 11.41 12.03
CA LYS A 152 26.60 12.64 11.44
C LYS A 152 27.21 12.45 10.04
N PRO A 153 26.78 13.22 9.02
CA PRO A 153 25.89 14.39 9.05
C PRO A 153 24.40 14.10 8.73
N ARG A 154 23.92 12.85 8.90
CA ARG A 154 22.64 12.38 8.35
C ARG A 154 21.47 12.32 9.35
N GLU A 155 21.62 12.92 10.53
CA GLU A 155 20.61 12.90 11.59
C GLU A 155 19.25 13.46 11.11
N LEU A 156 19.27 14.58 10.38
CA LEU A 156 18.06 15.17 9.79
C LEU A 156 17.42 14.25 8.73
N ASN A 157 18.21 13.52 7.96
CA ASN A 157 17.69 12.60 6.94
C ASN A 157 17.03 11.36 7.55
N TRP A 158 17.53 10.93 8.71
CA TRP A 158 16.89 9.90 9.54
C TRP A 158 15.55 10.40 10.10
N MET A 159 15.50 11.60 10.67
CA MET A 159 14.24 12.18 11.17
C MET A 159 13.18 12.29 10.07
N VAL A 160 13.54 12.78 8.87
CA VAL A 160 12.64 12.80 7.69
C VAL A 160 12.23 11.38 7.27
N GLY A 161 13.13 10.40 7.35
CA GLY A 161 12.81 8.99 7.11
C GLY A 161 11.80 8.40 8.10
N CYS A 162 11.91 8.75 9.38
CA CYS A 162 10.92 8.39 10.40
C CYS A 162 9.56 9.06 10.13
N THR A 163 9.53 10.34 9.73
CA THR A 163 8.29 11.03 9.33
C THR A 163 7.63 10.33 8.14
N LEU A 164 8.41 9.98 7.11
CA LEU A 164 7.93 9.25 5.94
C LEU A 164 7.33 7.89 6.32
N LEU A 165 7.95 7.13 7.23
CA LEU A 165 7.42 5.83 7.68
C LEU A 165 6.09 5.98 8.42
N ILE A 166 5.98 6.96 9.33
CA ILE A 166 4.74 7.24 10.06
C ILE A 166 3.62 7.62 9.08
N LEU A 167 3.89 8.53 8.13
CA LEU A 167 2.94 8.91 7.10
C LEU A 167 2.55 7.74 6.20
N ALA A 168 3.48 6.86 5.84
CA ALA A 168 3.20 5.67 5.03
C ALA A 168 2.27 4.68 5.76
N ILE A 169 2.47 4.46 7.07
CA ILE A 169 1.61 3.62 7.91
C ILE A 169 0.19 4.20 7.98
N PHE A 170 0.06 5.50 8.29
CA PHE A 170 -1.24 6.18 8.30
C PHE A 170 -1.92 6.18 6.92
N ASN A 171 -1.18 6.35 5.82
CA ASN A 171 -1.75 6.32 4.48
C ASN A 171 -2.28 4.94 4.10
N GLY A 172 -1.54 3.87 4.47
CA GLY A 172 -1.96 2.49 4.25
C GLY A 172 -3.23 2.14 5.03
N PHE A 173 -3.28 2.52 6.31
CA PHE A 173 -4.50 2.37 7.13
C PHE A 173 -5.68 3.14 6.53
N ALA A 174 -5.48 4.42 6.16
CA ALA A 174 -6.55 5.25 5.59
C ALA A 174 -7.08 4.67 4.27
N GLY A 175 -6.19 4.20 3.39
CA GLY A 175 -6.57 3.63 2.09
C GLY A 175 -7.33 2.31 2.19
N TYR A 176 -6.91 1.43 3.10
CA TYR A 176 -7.66 0.20 3.38
C TYR A 176 -9.03 0.50 4.02
N SER A 177 -9.12 1.55 4.84
CA SER A 177 -10.37 1.96 5.49
C SER A 177 -11.41 2.61 4.56
N LEU A 178 -11.06 2.93 3.31
CA LEU A 178 -11.99 3.56 2.36
C LEU A 178 -13.08 2.61 1.85
N LEU A 179 -12.87 1.30 1.92
CA LEU A 179 -13.68 0.34 1.17
C LEU A 179 -15.01 0.01 1.84
N ASP A 180 -15.18 0.33 3.13
CA ASP A 180 -16.37 0.05 3.96
C ASP A 180 -16.83 -1.43 3.89
N ASP A 181 -15.85 -2.33 3.79
CA ASP A 181 -16.04 -3.77 4.00
C ASP A 181 -16.00 -4.12 5.50
N GLN A 182 -16.57 -5.27 5.90
CA GLN A 182 -16.71 -5.65 7.32
C GLN A 182 -15.36 -5.67 8.08
N LEU A 183 -14.27 -6.06 7.42
CA LEU A 183 -12.94 -6.08 8.01
C LEU A 183 -12.38 -4.65 8.16
N SER A 184 -12.63 -3.77 7.18
CA SER A 184 -12.19 -2.37 7.22
C SER A 184 -12.95 -1.54 8.25
N GLY A 185 -14.28 -1.68 8.33
CA GLY A 185 -15.11 -1.00 9.33
C GLY A 185 -14.80 -1.46 10.76
N THR A 186 -14.49 -2.75 10.95
CA THR A 186 -14.01 -3.25 12.26
C THR A 186 -12.66 -2.61 12.63
N GLY A 187 -11.72 -2.50 11.70
CA GLY A 187 -10.45 -1.79 11.92
C GLY A 187 -10.65 -0.30 12.22
N LEU A 188 -11.62 0.33 11.57
CA LEU A 188 -11.99 1.74 11.77
C LEU A 188 -12.68 1.97 13.13
N ARG A 189 -13.47 1.00 13.63
CA ARG A 189 -14.01 1.00 15.01
C ARG A 189 -12.89 0.94 16.05
N ILE A 190 -11.87 0.11 15.84
CA ILE A 190 -10.68 0.06 16.70
C ILE A 190 -9.96 1.42 16.68
N ALA A 191 -9.76 2.03 15.51
CA ALA A 191 -9.15 3.35 15.39
C ALA A 191 -9.97 4.46 16.10
N TYR A 192 -11.30 4.40 16.07
CA TYR A 192 -12.19 5.28 16.84
C TYR A 192 -11.94 5.16 18.36
N SER A 193 -11.88 3.94 18.88
CA SER A 193 -11.56 3.68 20.30
C SER A 193 -10.15 4.13 20.68
N ILE A 194 -9.16 3.97 19.80
CA ILE A 194 -7.79 4.48 20.00
C ILE A 194 -7.80 6.02 20.06
N ALA A 195 -8.51 6.69 19.14
CA ALA A 195 -8.60 8.14 19.11
C ALA A 195 -9.33 8.69 20.35
N LEU A 196 -10.43 8.07 20.79
CA LEU A 196 -11.10 8.41 22.06
C LEU A 196 -10.18 8.25 23.28
N SER A 197 -9.26 7.27 23.26
CA SER A 197 -8.37 6.99 24.40
C SER A 197 -7.33 8.07 24.69
N ILE A 198 -7.15 9.06 23.79
CA ILE A 198 -6.19 10.15 23.96
C ILE A 198 -6.73 11.15 25.00
N PRO A 199 -6.06 11.36 26.15
CA PRO A 199 -6.54 12.27 27.18
C PRO A 199 -6.70 13.72 26.69
N LEU A 200 -7.68 14.42 27.25
CA LEU A 200 -8.04 15.83 27.00
C LEU A 200 -8.55 16.15 25.59
N VAL A 201 -8.05 15.48 24.55
CA VAL A 201 -8.34 15.80 23.14
C VAL A 201 -9.07 14.71 22.36
N GLY A 202 -9.16 13.47 22.88
CA GLY A 202 -9.68 12.32 22.13
C GLY A 202 -11.11 12.49 21.60
N THR A 203 -12.01 13.07 22.39
CA THR A 203 -13.38 13.42 21.99
C THR A 203 -13.44 14.49 20.89
N TRP A 204 -12.54 15.48 20.93
CA TRP A 204 -12.42 16.50 19.89
C TRP A 204 -11.85 15.91 18.59
N VAL A 205 -10.86 15.03 18.70
CA VAL A 205 -10.24 14.32 17.56
C VAL A 205 -11.26 13.42 16.88
N THR A 206 -12.05 12.63 17.62
CA THR A 206 -13.08 11.78 17.00
C THR A 206 -14.24 12.58 16.43
N SER A 207 -14.68 13.65 17.10
CA SER A 207 -15.72 14.54 16.53
C SER A 207 -15.26 15.16 15.20
N LEU A 208 -14.01 15.62 15.13
CA LEU A 208 -13.41 16.23 13.93
C LEU A 208 -13.17 15.23 12.78
N LEU A 209 -12.86 13.97 13.10
CA LEU A 209 -12.60 12.95 12.09
C LEU A 209 -13.88 12.24 11.63
N PHE A 210 -14.77 11.84 12.54
CA PHE A 210 -15.92 10.99 12.24
C PHE A 210 -17.23 11.77 12.04
N GLY A 211 -17.33 13.00 12.56
CA GLY A 211 -18.57 13.80 12.49
C GLY A 211 -19.56 13.54 13.62
N GLY A 212 -19.24 12.68 14.57
CA GLY A 212 -20.09 12.34 15.70
C GLY A 212 -19.73 11.00 16.35
N GLU A 213 -20.75 10.27 16.79
CA GLU A 213 -20.60 8.88 17.23
C GLU A 213 -20.34 7.94 16.05
N PHE A 214 -19.52 6.92 16.26
CA PHE A 214 -19.18 5.91 15.25
C PHE A 214 -20.44 5.11 14.83
N PRO A 215 -20.67 4.83 13.53
CA PRO A 215 -19.73 4.92 12.40
C PRO A 215 -19.35 6.34 11.97
N GLY A 216 -20.24 7.32 12.16
CA GLY A 216 -20.03 8.72 11.79
C GLY A 216 -20.26 8.98 10.29
N PRO A 217 -20.96 10.07 9.91
CA PRO A 217 -21.39 10.29 8.53
C PRO A 217 -20.31 10.82 7.59
N ASP A 218 -19.16 11.26 8.12
CA ASP A 218 -18.15 12.02 7.36
C ASP A 218 -16.82 11.26 7.14
N ILE A 219 -16.69 10.05 7.71
CA ILE A 219 -15.37 9.44 7.92
C ILE A 219 -14.75 8.94 6.61
N ILE A 220 -15.54 8.39 5.69
CA ILE A 220 -15.06 7.86 4.41
C ILE A 220 -14.60 9.02 3.52
N GLU A 221 -15.40 10.08 3.45
CA GLU A 221 -15.17 11.31 2.70
C GLU A 221 -13.87 12.01 3.17
N ARG A 222 -13.67 12.10 4.49
CA ARG A 222 -12.46 12.68 5.09
C ARG A 222 -11.24 11.79 4.88
N LEU A 223 -11.36 10.48 5.07
CA LEU A 223 -10.28 9.53 4.81
C LEU A 223 -9.86 9.55 3.33
N TYR A 224 -10.80 9.73 2.40
CA TYR A 224 -10.50 9.85 0.97
C TYR A 224 -9.61 11.06 0.68
N VAL A 225 -9.99 12.26 1.16
CA VAL A 225 -9.17 13.48 1.02
C VAL A 225 -7.80 13.32 1.71
N ILE A 226 -7.74 12.67 2.86
CA ILE A 226 -6.49 12.37 3.58
C ILE A 226 -5.59 11.43 2.77
N HIS A 227 -6.16 10.35 2.22
CA HIS A 227 -5.45 9.25 1.55
C HIS A 227 -4.99 9.57 0.13
N ILE A 228 -5.75 10.36 -0.64
CA ILE A 228 -5.39 10.67 -2.05
C ILE A 228 -4.57 11.97 -2.17
N LEU A 229 -4.80 12.94 -1.30
CA LEU A 229 -4.24 14.29 -1.42
C LEU A 229 -3.28 14.62 -0.29
N LEU A 230 -3.77 14.71 0.95
CA LEU A 230 -3.00 15.34 2.03
C LEU A 230 -1.73 14.55 2.40
N ILE A 231 -1.87 13.25 2.65
CA ILE A 231 -0.72 12.42 3.02
C ILE A 231 0.19 12.11 1.82
N PRO A 232 -0.28 11.76 0.60
CA PRO A 232 0.60 11.56 -0.54
C PRO A 232 1.36 12.82 -0.96
N ALA A 233 0.77 14.02 -0.84
CA ALA A 233 1.48 15.27 -1.05
C ALA A 233 2.57 15.49 0.00
N ALA A 234 2.28 15.27 1.29
CA ALA A 234 3.26 15.35 2.36
C ALA A 234 4.41 14.34 2.18
N ILE A 235 4.11 13.09 1.82
CA ILE A 235 5.10 12.05 1.47
C ILE A 235 5.93 12.52 0.27
N THR A 236 5.32 13.03 -0.80
CA THR A 236 6.04 13.49 -2.00
C THR A 236 7.02 14.62 -1.68
N VAL A 237 6.60 15.61 -0.89
CA VAL A 237 7.46 16.73 -0.47
C VAL A 237 8.61 16.24 0.42
N LEU A 238 8.32 15.42 1.44
CA LEU A 238 9.33 14.89 2.35
C LEU A 238 10.30 13.92 1.65
N LEU A 239 9.83 13.14 0.67
CA LEU A 239 10.66 12.28 -0.18
C LEU A 239 11.57 13.13 -1.08
N GLY A 240 11.08 14.24 -1.63
CA GLY A 240 11.90 15.24 -2.32
C GLY A 240 13.01 15.80 -1.42
N VAL A 241 12.70 16.17 -0.17
CA VAL A 241 13.67 16.63 0.82
C VAL A 241 14.69 15.52 1.17
N HIS A 242 14.23 14.29 1.40
CA HIS A 242 15.07 13.14 1.74
C HIS A 242 16.09 12.83 0.63
N LEU A 243 15.62 12.76 -0.62
CA LEU A 243 16.48 12.55 -1.79
C LEU A 243 17.41 13.76 -2.00
N PHE A 244 16.94 14.99 -1.79
CA PHE A 244 17.78 16.19 -1.85
C PHE A 244 18.93 16.17 -0.84
N ILE A 245 18.69 15.75 0.42
CA ILE A 245 19.74 15.64 1.44
C ILE A 245 20.77 14.58 1.03
N ILE A 246 20.34 13.39 0.58
CA ILE A 246 21.26 12.35 0.06
C ILE A 246 22.08 12.88 -1.12
N VAL A 247 21.45 13.63 -2.03
CA VAL A 247 22.14 14.27 -3.17
C VAL A 247 23.12 15.35 -2.69
N ARG A 248 22.78 16.17 -1.70
CA ARG A 248 23.59 17.29 -1.21
C ARG A 248 24.76 16.86 -0.31
N GLN A 249 24.59 15.80 0.47
CA GLN A 249 25.58 15.26 1.41
C GLN A 249 26.39 14.07 0.86
N LYS A 250 25.97 13.49 -0.28
CA LYS A 250 26.43 12.22 -0.85
C LYS A 250 25.97 10.99 -0.05
N HIS A 251 25.75 9.87 -0.76
CA HIS A 251 25.38 8.59 -0.15
C HIS A 251 26.56 8.02 0.68
N THR A 252 26.26 7.20 1.69
CA THR A 252 27.25 6.44 2.46
C THR A 252 27.92 5.34 1.64
N GLN A 253 29.13 4.93 2.01
CA GLN A 253 29.80 3.76 1.45
C GLN A 253 30.33 2.86 2.57
N PHE A 254 30.33 1.54 2.36
CA PHE A 254 31.02 0.61 3.26
C PHE A 254 32.55 0.75 3.12
N PRO A 255 33.33 0.66 4.22
CA PRO A 255 34.79 0.73 4.15
C PRO A 255 35.37 -0.35 3.22
N GLY A 256 36.49 -0.05 2.56
CA GLY A 256 37.13 -0.96 1.61
C GLY A 256 38.25 -0.29 0.80
N PRO A 257 38.91 -1.02 -0.11
CA PRO A 257 40.02 -0.50 -0.92
C PRO A 257 39.64 0.78 -1.68
N GLY A 258 40.49 1.80 -1.58
CA GLY A 258 40.29 3.12 -2.22
C GLY A 258 39.19 3.99 -1.61
N ARG A 259 38.36 3.47 -0.71
CA ARG A 259 37.27 4.21 -0.04
C ARG A 259 37.81 4.96 1.18
N ARG A 260 37.49 6.24 1.27
CA ARG A 260 37.90 7.16 2.33
C ARG A 260 36.70 8.01 2.78
N GLU A 261 36.82 8.66 3.94
CA GLU A 261 35.80 9.56 4.47
C GLU A 261 35.57 10.82 3.60
N ASP A 262 36.54 11.17 2.74
CA ASP A 262 36.52 12.34 1.85
C ASP A 262 35.99 12.03 0.43
N ASN A 263 35.77 10.75 0.09
CA ASN A 263 35.45 10.33 -1.26
C ASN A 263 34.20 9.44 -1.35
N VAL A 264 33.80 9.12 -2.59
CA VAL A 264 32.70 8.20 -2.90
C VAL A 264 33.16 7.35 -4.08
N VAL A 265 33.28 6.04 -3.89
CA VAL A 265 33.77 5.10 -4.93
C VAL A 265 32.62 4.22 -5.39
N GLY A 266 32.34 4.24 -6.69
CA GLY A 266 31.27 3.49 -7.33
C GLY A 266 31.02 3.98 -8.76
N GLU A 267 29.78 3.84 -9.23
CA GLU A 267 29.38 4.12 -10.60
C GLU A 267 28.84 5.55 -10.78
N ARG A 268 28.93 6.09 -11.99
CA ARG A 268 28.28 7.36 -12.35
C ARG A 268 26.79 7.13 -12.61
N VAL A 269 25.97 8.13 -12.28
CA VAL A 269 24.53 8.16 -12.61
C VAL A 269 24.29 7.75 -14.05
N PHE A 270 25.00 8.35 -15.01
CA PHE A 270 24.92 7.97 -16.41
C PHE A 270 26.26 7.40 -16.92
N PRO A 271 26.27 6.29 -17.69
CA PRO A 271 25.12 5.47 -18.09
C PRO A 271 24.74 4.37 -17.09
N THR A 272 25.69 3.86 -16.30
CA THR A 272 25.59 2.53 -15.67
C THR A 272 24.53 2.45 -14.56
N TYR A 273 24.54 3.39 -13.61
CA TYR A 273 23.59 3.39 -12.50
C TYR A 273 22.15 3.64 -12.98
N ALA A 274 21.95 4.53 -13.97
CA ALA A 274 20.64 4.75 -14.58
C ALA A 274 20.08 3.47 -15.24
N ALA A 275 20.93 2.69 -15.92
CA ALA A 275 20.50 1.41 -16.49
C ALA A 275 20.10 0.39 -15.40
N LYS A 276 20.88 0.29 -14.30
CA LYS A 276 20.52 -0.54 -13.13
C LYS A 276 19.20 -0.10 -12.49
N ALA A 277 19.04 1.20 -12.23
CA ALA A 277 17.87 1.81 -11.61
C ALA A 277 16.60 1.61 -12.45
N ILE A 278 16.66 1.89 -13.77
CA ILE A 278 15.53 1.69 -14.68
C ILE A 278 15.18 0.19 -14.82
N GLY A 279 16.19 -0.68 -14.87
CA GLY A 279 15.99 -2.12 -14.86
C GLY A 279 15.31 -2.62 -13.58
N LEU A 280 15.73 -2.11 -12.42
CA LEU A 280 15.11 -2.44 -11.14
C LEU A 280 13.68 -1.89 -11.01
N PHE A 281 13.41 -0.68 -11.53
CA PHE A 281 12.04 -0.14 -11.60
C PHE A 281 11.12 -1.07 -12.38
N PHE A 282 11.50 -1.47 -13.61
CA PHE A 282 10.70 -2.39 -14.41
C PHE A 282 10.57 -3.79 -13.78
N LEU A 283 11.60 -4.27 -13.07
CA LEU A 283 11.52 -5.53 -12.31
C LEU A 283 10.52 -5.41 -11.15
N THR A 284 10.54 -4.31 -10.38
CA THR A 284 9.59 -4.05 -9.29
C THR A 284 8.16 -3.96 -9.83
N VAL A 285 7.93 -3.23 -10.92
CA VAL A 285 6.62 -3.18 -11.61
C VAL A 285 6.21 -4.58 -12.06
N SER A 286 7.11 -5.36 -12.67
CA SER A 286 6.80 -6.72 -13.12
C SER A 286 6.43 -7.65 -11.97
N VAL A 287 7.10 -7.55 -10.82
CA VAL A 287 6.77 -8.35 -9.62
C VAL A 287 5.41 -7.93 -9.06
N LEU A 288 5.12 -6.63 -8.98
CA LEU A 288 3.82 -6.14 -8.52
C LEU A 288 2.67 -6.53 -9.46
N CYS A 289 2.87 -6.49 -10.79
CA CYS A 289 1.90 -6.98 -11.77
C CYS A 289 1.70 -8.50 -11.70
N LEU A 290 2.74 -9.28 -11.39
CA LEU A 290 2.61 -10.73 -11.19
C LEU A 290 1.87 -11.04 -9.88
N LEU A 291 2.18 -10.36 -8.78
CA LEU A 291 1.45 -10.50 -7.52
C LEU A 291 -0.03 -10.12 -7.68
N GLY A 292 -0.31 -8.92 -8.20
CA GLY A 292 -1.68 -8.44 -8.42
C GLY A 292 -2.47 -9.17 -9.52
N GLY A 293 -1.84 -10.08 -10.28
CA GLY A 293 -2.50 -10.92 -11.28
C GLY A 293 -2.57 -12.41 -10.94
N LEU A 294 -1.78 -12.89 -9.97
CA LEU A 294 -1.67 -14.32 -9.62
C LEU A 294 -1.92 -14.60 -8.13
N VAL A 295 -1.89 -13.59 -7.26
CA VAL A 295 -2.09 -13.72 -5.82
C VAL A 295 -3.19 -12.75 -5.38
N GLN A 296 -4.39 -13.28 -5.20
CA GLN A 296 -5.55 -12.53 -4.76
C GLN A 296 -5.28 -11.85 -3.41
N ILE A 297 -5.59 -10.55 -3.33
CA ILE A 297 -5.53 -9.75 -2.11
C ILE A 297 -6.80 -8.90 -2.00
N ASN A 298 -7.23 -8.64 -0.77
CA ASN A 298 -8.44 -7.91 -0.38
C ASN A 298 -9.72 -8.20 -1.23
N PRO A 299 -10.25 -9.44 -1.14
CA PRO A 299 -11.48 -9.86 -1.81
C PRO A 299 -12.73 -9.42 -1.03
N ILE A 300 -12.98 -8.11 -0.95
CA ILE A 300 -14.09 -7.49 -0.19
C ILE A 300 -15.45 -8.17 -0.32
N TRP A 301 -15.76 -8.72 -1.50
CA TRP A 301 -17.00 -9.43 -1.83
C TRP A 301 -17.22 -10.75 -1.05
N ILE A 302 -16.23 -11.19 -0.27
CA ILE A 302 -16.30 -12.31 0.68
C ILE A 302 -16.59 -11.80 2.10
N TYR A 303 -16.18 -10.58 2.44
CA TYR A 303 -16.37 -9.98 3.77
C TYR A 303 -17.75 -9.34 3.93
N GLY A 304 -18.33 -8.81 2.85
CA GLY A 304 -19.58 -8.06 2.89
C GLY A 304 -19.38 -6.57 3.23
N PRO A 305 -20.42 -5.74 3.02
CA PRO A 305 -20.42 -4.34 3.45
C PRO A 305 -20.40 -4.25 4.98
N PHE A 306 -19.95 -3.12 5.52
CA PHE A 306 -19.86 -2.94 6.97
C PHE A 306 -21.23 -2.75 7.66
N ASP A 307 -21.55 -3.68 8.55
CA ASP A 307 -22.57 -3.55 9.60
C ASP A 307 -21.90 -3.47 10.99
N PRO A 308 -22.12 -2.40 11.78
CA PRO A 308 -21.64 -2.30 13.17
C PRO A 308 -22.17 -3.37 14.14
N ALA A 309 -23.22 -4.13 13.79
CA ALA A 309 -23.77 -5.23 14.59
C ALA A 309 -23.08 -6.58 14.33
N GLU A 310 -22.37 -6.74 13.21
CA GLU A 310 -21.65 -7.97 12.87
C GLU A 310 -20.13 -7.85 13.09
N VAL A 311 -19.41 -8.97 13.03
CA VAL A 311 -17.94 -9.00 13.03
C VAL A 311 -17.41 -10.23 12.31
N SER A 312 -16.38 -10.06 11.49
CA SER A 312 -15.74 -11.18 10.80
C SER A 312 -14.90 -12.04 11.75
N ALA A 313 -15.00 -13.36 11.60
CA ALA A 313 -14.10 -14.29 12.26
C ALA A 313 -12.65 -14.00 11.82
N ALA A 314 -11.76 -13.77 12.79
CA ALA A 314 -10.37 -13.36 12.59
C ALA A 314 -10.16 -11.98 11.91
N SER A 315 -10.93 -10.97 12.29
CA SER A 315 -10.59 -9.57 11.97
C SER A 315 -9.16 -9.21 12.44
N GLN A 316 -8.30 -8.84 11.47
CA GLN A 316 -6.90 -8.43 11.63
C GLN A 316 -6.54 -7.35 10.58
N PRO A 317 -5.70 -6.36 10.90
CA PRO A 317 -5.25 -5.35 9.93
C PRO A 317 -4.05 -5.84 9.11
N ASP A 318 -3.69 -5.08 8.05
CA ASP A 318 -2.45 -5.31 7.29
C ASP A 318 -1.21 -5.43 8.20
N TRP A 319 -0.26 -6.27 7.80
CA TRP A 319 0.88 -6.72 8.64
C TRP A 319 1.68 -5.59 9.31
N TYR A 320 1.76 -4.40 8.69
CA TYR A 320 2.49 -3.25 9.24
C TYR A 320 1.77 -2.58 10.43
N MET A 321 0.48 -2.87 10.64
CA MET A 321 -0.31 -2.53 11.84
C MET A 321 -0.43 -3.70 12.83
N GLY A 322 -0.14 -4.94 12.41
CA GLY A 322 -0.35 -6.14 13.23
C GLY A 322 0.42 -6.18 14.55
N TRP A 323 1.50 -5.41 14.70
CA TRP A 323 2.19 -5.24 15.99
C TRP A 323 1.41 -4.38 17.00
N LEU A 324 0.61 -3.43 16.51
CA LEU A 324 -0.23 -2.54 17.33
C LEU A 324 -1.51 -3.26 17.77
N ASP A 325 -2.14 -3.99 16.85
CA ASP A 325 -3.27 -4.87 17.13
C ASP A 325 -2.85 -6.05 18.05
N GLY A 326 -1.69 -6.65 17.80
CA GLY A 326 -1.10 -7.64 18.71
C GLY A 326 -0.83 -7.07 20.10
N ALA A 327 -0.36 -5.83 20.22
CA ALA A 327 -0.19 -5.17 21.51
C ALA A 327 -1.54 -4.94 22.22
N LEU A 328 -2.60 -4.53 21.48
CA LEU A 328 -3.96 -4.41 22.02
C LEU A 328 -4.51 -5.74 22.55
N ARG A 329 -4.24 -6.87 21.88
CA ARG A 329 -4.67 -8.21 22.31
C ARG A 329 -3.88 -8.77 23.50
N ILE A 330 -2.64 -8.34 23.69
CA ILE A 330 -1.73 -8.82 24.76
C ILE A 330 -1.79 -7.93 26.02
N MET A 331 -2.25 -6.68 25.87
CA MET A 331 -2.39 -5.73 26.97
C MET A 331 -3.36 -6.27 28.05
N PRO A 332 -2.95 -6.37 29.33
CA PRO A 332 -3.89 -6.65 30.42
C PRO A 332 -4.95 -5.54 30.52
N GLY A 333 -6.14 -5.85 31.03
CA GLY A 333 -7.27 -4.92 31.20
C GLY A 333 -7.05 -3.82 32.25
N TRP A 334 -5.99 -3.02 32.10
CA TRP A 334 -5.70 -1.84 32.90
C TRP A 334 -6.54 -0.65 32.42
N GLU A 335 -7.26 -0.05 33.35
CA GLU A 335 -7.88 1.28 33.23
C GLU A 335 -7.39 2.11 34.41
N VAL A 336 -6.91 3.33 34.15
CA VAL A 336 -6.35 4.18 35.21
C VAL A 336 -7.26 5.38 35.42
N ARG A 337 -7.94 5.42 36.57
CA ARG A 337 -8.91 6.46 36.95
C ARG A 337 -8.24 7.41 37.96
N LEU A 338 -8.01 8.67 37.56
CA LEU A 338 -7.25 9.67 38.33
C LEU A 338 -7.90 11.04 38.22
N PHE A 339 -8.14 11.70 39.36
CA PHE A 339 -8.67 13.07 39.44
C PHE A 339 -9.97 13.32 38.65
N GLY A 340 -10.83 12.30 38.52
CA GLY A 340 -12.07 12.35 37.73
C GLY A 340 -11.90 12.07 36.23
N PHE A 341 -10.66 11.90 35.74
CA PHE A 341 -10.36 11.44 34.39
C PHE A 341 -10.16 9.91 34.36
N GLU A 342 -10.53 9.30 33.25
CA GLU A 342 -10.28 7.89 32.96
C GLU A 342 -9.29 7.77 31.80
N LEU A 343 -8.30 6.90 31.97
CA LEU A 343 -7.33 6.52 30.95
C LEU A 343 -7.68 5.08 30.51
N PRO A 344 -8.49 4.92 29.45
CA PRO A 344 -9.04 3.63 29.07
C PRO A 344 -7.99 2.75 28.39
N ASN A 345 -8.20 1.43 28.44
CA ASN A 345 -7.19 0.44 28.07
C ASN A 345 -6.46 0.66 26.72
N PRO A 346 -7.11 1.06 25.60
CA PRO A 346 -6.44 1.23 24.32
C PRO A 346 -5.30 2.26 24.31
N PHE A 347 -5.29 3.20 25.27
CA PHE A 347 -4.24 4.22 25.37
C PHE A 347 -2.84 3.59 25.50
N PHE A 348 -2.67 2.56 26.33
CA PHE A 348 -1.36 2.00 26.65
C PHE A 348 -0.69 1.29 25.44
N PRO A 349 -1.34 0.32 24.76
CA PRO A 349 -0.74 -0.39 23.63
C PRO A 349 -0.82 0.39 22.31
N ALA A 350 -1.80 1.28 22.12
CA ALA A 350 -1.98 1.96 20.84
C ALA A 350 -1.38 3.38 20.79
N VAL A 351 -1.49 4.16 21.87
CA VAL A 351 -1.02 5.56 21.92
C VAL A 351 0.36 5.65 22.57
N LEU A 352 0.50 5.15 23.80
CA LEU A 352 1.73 5.25 24.58
C LEU A 352 2.87 4.40 23.99
N LEU A 353 2.62 3.12 23.69
CA LEU A 353 3.63 2.23 23.09
C LEU A 353 4.08 2.73 21.70
N ALA A 354 3.16 3.19 20.85
CA ALA A 354 3.51 3.74 19.55
C ALA A 354 4.28 5.06 19.67
N GLY A 355 3.80 5.98 20.52
CA GLY A 355 4.48 7.24 20.81
C GLY A 355 5.89 7.04 21.38
N ALA A 356 6.07 6.07 22.29
CA ALA A 356 7.38 5.70 22.82
C ALA A 356 8.28 5.05 21.76
N THR A 357 7.74 4.17 20.91
CA THR A 357 8.49 3.50 19.84
C THR A 357 9.01 4.48 18.80
N PHE A 358 8.14 5.35 18.27
CA PHE A 358 8.55 6.37 17.30
C PHE A 358 9.37 7.48 17.96
N GLY A 359 9.06 7.88 19.20
CA GLY A 359 9.86 8.83 19.97
C GLY A 359 11.29 8.35 20.20
N LEU A 360 11.47 7.07 20.53
CA LEU A 360 12.78 6.43 20.65
C LEU A 360 13.52 6.41 19.30
N LEU A 361 12.82 6.10 18.19
CA LEU A 361 13.42 6.16 16.85
C LEU A 361 13.88 7.58 16.48
N TYR A 362 13.07 8.62 16.71
CA TYR A 362 13.49 10.01 16.49
C TYR A 362 14.67 10.41 17.38
N ALA A 363 14.67 10.01 18.64
CA ALA A 363 15.74 10.31 19.60
C ALA A 363 17.04 9.53 19.31
N TRP A 364 16.98 8.39 18.61
CA TRP A 364 18.07 7.42 18.50
C TRP A 364 19.44 8.00 18.08
N PRO A 365 19.56 8.86 17.04
CA PRO A 365 20.85 9.43 16.66
C PRO A 365 21.51 10.25 17.78
N PHE A 366 20.68 10.95 18.56
CA PHE A 366 21.13 11.80 19.67
C PHE A 366 21.43 10.98 20.93
N LEU A 367 20.65 9.92 21.18
CA LEU A 367 20.92 8.97 22.26
C LEU A 367 22.21 8.19 22.02
N GLU A 368 22.45 7.68 20.81
CA GLU A 368 23.72 7.02 20.47
C GLU A 368 24.89 8.01 20.60
N ALA A 369 24.76 9.23 20.04
CA ALA A 369 25.83 10.23 20.08
C ALA A 369 26.21 10.70 21.50
N ARG A 370 25.31 10.58 22.50
CA ARG A 370 25.61 10.86 23.92
C ARG A 370 26.40 9.73 24.60
N HIS A 371 26.12 8.47 24.26
CA HIS A 371 26.72 7.31 24.94
C HIS A 371 27.95 6.75 24.20
N ALA A 372 28.03 6.91 22.89
CA ALA A 372 29.16 6.47 22.08
C ALA A 372 30.32 7.48 22.15
N ARG A 373 31.43 7.09 22.81
CA ARG A 373 32.69 7.85 22.71
C ARG A 373 33.08 8.07 21.23
N PRO A 374 33.45 9.29 20.81
CA PRO A 374 33.65 9.60 19.39
C PRO A 374 34.84 8.82 18.81
N ARG A 375 34.55 7.81 17.99
CA ARG A 375 35.56 7.01 17.26
C ARG A 375 36.17 7.73 16.06
N HIS A 376 35.61 8.87 15.67
CA HIS A 376 36.07 9.69 14.56
C HIS A 376 36.27 11.13 15.04
N PRO A 377 37.45 11.74 14.85
CA PRO A 377 37.60 13.18 14.96
C PRO A 377 36.64 13.90 13.99
N PRO A 378 36.19 15.13 14.29
CA PRO A 378 35.51 15.94 13.29
C PRO A 378 36.41 16.11 12.06
N PRO A 379 35.85 16.12 10.83
CA PRO A 379 36.65 16.34 9.63
C PRO A 379 37.40 17.67 9.76
N ARG A 380 38.73 17.61 9.71
CA ARG A 380 39.56 18.83 9.72
C ARG A 380 39.10 19.70 8.56
N ARG A 381 38.63 20.92 8.87
CA ARG A 381 38.52 21.97 7.85
C ARG A 381 39.90 22.08 7.18
N PRO A 382 40.00 22.15 5.84
CA PRO A 382 41.27 22.50 5.22
C PRO A 382 41.69 23.86 5.79
N ALA A 383 42.88 23.92 6.37
CA ALA A 383 43.46 25.20 6.74
C ALA A 383 43.64 26.03 5.44
N PRO A 384 43.49 27.36 5.48
CA PRO A 384 44.00 28.19 4.39
C PRO A 384 45.50 27.89 4.20
N PRO A 385 46.03 27.98 2.97
CA PRO A 385 47.44 27.70 2.71
C PRO A 385 48.31 28.69 3.49
N ALA A 386 48.88 28.23 4.61
CA ALA A 386 49.76 29.04 5.43
C ALA A 386 51.03 29.36 4.64
N ALA A 387 51.37 30.65 4.59
CA ALA A 387 52.64 31.10 4.03
C ALA A 387 53.81 30.43 4.78
N GLY A 388 54.90 30.15 4.06
CA GLY A 388 55.92 29.21 4.51
C GLY A 388 56.69 29.65 5.76
N ALA A 389 56.94 28.70 6.65
CA ALA A 389 57.91 28.82 7.73
C ALA A 389 58.81 27.57 7.75
N HIS A 390 60.05 27.69 7.28
CA HIS A 390 61.07 26.66 7.45
C HIS A 390 61.48 26.54 8.92
N ARG A 391 61.58 25.32 9.45
CA ARG A 391 62.71 24.89 10.31
C ARG A 391 62.82 23.35 10.37
N PRO A 392 64.02 22.78 10.61
CA PRO A 392 64.30 21.40 10.23
C PRO A 392 64.29 20.37 11.39
N GLY A 393 64.01 19.12 11.01
CA GLY A 393 64.84 17.96 11.37
C GLY A 393 64.94 17.49 12.83
N ARG A 394 64.35 16.31 13.10
CA ARG A 394 64.93 15.25 13.96
C ARG A 394 64.36 13.88 13.52
N ARG A 395 65.21 12.84 13.47
CA ARG A 395 64.84 11.44 13.17
C ARG A 395 65.38 10.51 14.27
N HIS A 396 64.69 9.37 14.49
CA HIS A 396 65.07 8.26 15.39
C HIS A 396 65.15 8.64 16.90
N HIS A 397 64.97 7.76 17.90
CA HIS A 397 64.48 6.35 18.01
C HIS A 397 63.20 6.35 18.90
N ARG A 398 62.54 5.27 19.38
CA ARG A 398 62.70 3.79 19.46
C ARG A 398 61.32 3.18 19.09
N LEU A 399 61.15 2.04 18.41
CA LEU A 399 61.60 0.66 18.65
C LEU A 399 60.95 -0.05 19.87
N LEU A 400 60.11 -1.05 19.56
CA LEU A 400 59.70 -2.24 20.32
C LEU A 400 59.20 -2.15 21.77
N GLN A 401 57.93 -2.54 21.95
CA GLN A 401 57.56 -3.64 22.86
C GLN A 401 56.64 -4.63 22.11
N HIS A 402 56.62 -5.90 22.54
CA HIS A 402 55.99 -7.05 21.87
C HIS A 402 54.84 -7.65 22.72
N LEU A 403 54.31 -8.81 22.31
CA LEU A 403 53.45 -9.75 23.05
C LEU A 403 51.94 -9.37 23.12
N LEU A 404 50.96 -10.23 22.83
CA LEU A 404 50.92 -11.63 22.30
C LEU A 404 49.63 -11.81 21.43
N PRO A 405 49.45 -12.91 20.66
CA PRO A 405 48.42 -13.03 19.62
C PRO A 405 47.08 -13.64 20.10
N GLY A 406 46.01 -13.42 19.33
CA GLY A 406 44.68 -14.02 19.56
C GLY A 406 44.48 -15.41 18.94
N ARG A 407 43.31 -16.02 19.17
CA ARG A 407 42.87 -17.26 18.50
C ARG A 407 41.34 -17.35 18.31
N ARG A 408 40.93 -18.20 17.37
CA ARG A 408 39.53 -18.53 17.05
C ARG A 408 38.89 -19.39 18.15
N ARG A 409 37.57 -19.29 18.32
CA ARG A 409 36.70 -20.45 18.58
C ARG A 409 35.47 -20.42 17.67
N ARG A 410 34.93 -21.61 17.37
CA ARG A 410 33.67 -21.87 16.64
C ARG A 410 32.91 -22.93 17.44
N ARG A 411 31.57 -22.93 17.31
CA ARG A 411 30.62 -23.94 17.81
C ARG A 411 30.57 -24.14 19.33
N ALA A 412 29.44 -23.73 19.91
CA ALA A 412 28.53 -24.68 20.54
C ALA A 412 27.23 -24.70 19.70
N LEU A 413 26.47 -25.80 19.72
CA LEU A 413 25.26 -25.96 18.93
C LEU A 413 24.34 -26.93 19.67
N HIS A 414 23.23 -26.45 20.23
CA HIS A 414 22.18 -27.29 20.83
C HIS A 414 20.79 -26.69 20.56
N HIS A 415 19.76 -27.51 20.76
CA HIS A 415 18.42 -27.28 20.20
C HIS A 415 17.69 -26.07 20.76
N VAL A 416 17.02 -25.36 19.86
CA VAL A 416 15.69 -24.82 20.10
C VAL A 416 14.73 -25.67 19.25
N ARG A 417 13.73 -26.30 19.87
CA ARG A 417 12.56 -26.84 19.17
C ARG A 417 11.46 -25.76 19.17
N PRO A 418 10.55 -25.73 18.18
CA PRO A 418 9.39 -24.87 18.25
C PRO A 418 8.50 -25.29 19.43
N VAL A 419 7.95 -24.33 20.16
CA VAL A 419 6.88 -24.57 21.13
C VAL A 419 5.56 -24.27 20.42
N GLY A 420 4.78 -25.32 20.21
CA GLY A 420 3.38 -25.25 19.84
C GLY A 420 2.61 -26.22 20.74
N GLU A 421 1.38 -25.82 21.06
CA GLU A 421 0.40 -26.57 21.86
C GLU A 421 0.72 -26.77 23.36
N LEU A 422 -0.38 -26.94 24.12
CA LEU A 422 -0.48 -27.20 25.55
C LEU A 422 -0.02 -26.07 26.51
N GLY A 423 -0.88 -25.56 27.39
CA GLY A 423 -2.29 -25.95 27.56
C GLY A 423 -3.06 -25.12 28.60
N ALA A 424 -4.28 -25.59 28.85
CA ALA A 424 -5.17 -25.09 29.89
C ALA A 424 -4.48 -25.04 31.27
N VAL A 425 -4.74 -23.98 32.02
CA VAL A 425 -4.35 -23.87 33.43
C VAL A 425 -5.56 -24.29 34.27
N ASP A 426 -5.66 -25.59 34.55
CA ASP A 426 -6.65 -26.11 35.49
C ASP A 426 -6.35 -25.62 36.91
N VAL A 427 -7.33 -24.98 37.53
CA VAL A 427 -7.27 -24.54 38.93
C VAL A 427 -7.70 -25.71 39.84
N PRO A 428 -6.90 -26.12 40.83
CA PRO A 428 -7.15 -27.36 41.58
C PRO A 428 -8.31 -27.21 42.59
N VAL A 429 -9.53 -27.51 42.16
CA VAL A 429 -10.69 -27.66 43.06
C VAL A 429 -10.71 -29.07 43.65
N ARG A 430 -10.55 -29.15 44.97
CA ARG A 430 -10.50 -30.40 45.72
C ARG A 430 -11.93 -30.91 45.98
N ALA A 431 -12.36 -31.92 45.23
CA ALA A 431 -13.72 -32.46 45.33
C ALA A 431 -14.00 -33.10 46.71
N VAL A 432 -15.22 -32.87 47.22
CA VAL A 432 -15.81 -33.58 48.37
C VAL A 432 -16.82 -34.60 47.85
N HIS A 433 -16.85 -35.79 48.45
CA HIS A 433 -17.77 -36.87 48.09
C HIS A 433 -19.24 -36.49 48.28
N PRO A 434 -20.11 -37.04 47.43
CA PRO A 434 -21.24 -37.83 47.92
C PRO A 434 -21.06 -39.33 47.60
N ALA A 435 -21.95 -40.15 48.18
CA ALA A 435 -21.92 -41.62 48.08
C ALA A 435 -22.75 -42.16 46.90
N ALA A 436 -22.46 -43.39 46.49
CA ALA A 436 -23.14 -44.06 45.38
C ALA A 436 -24.43 -44.76 45.81
N HIS A 437 -25.38 -44.92 44.87
CA HIS A 437 -26.41 -45.95 44.94
C HIS A 437 -26.73 -46.55 43.56
N ARG A 438 -27.20 -47.80 43.59
CA ARG A 438 -27.55 -48.73 42.48
C ARG A 438 -28.67 -48.13 41.60
N GLY A 439 -28.91 -48.49 40.34
CA GLY A 439 -28.45 -49.62 39.50
C GLY A 439 -29.67 -50.35 38.87
N VAL A 440 -29.52 -50.99 37.69
CA VAL A 440 -30.60 -51.59 36.83
C VAL A 440 -31.46 -50.53 36.09
N GLY A 441 -31.90 -50.69 34.84
CA GLY A 441 -31.58 -51.70 33.81
C GLY A 441 -32.40 -51.54 32.49
N ASP A 442 -31.88 -52.14 31.41
CA ASP A 442 -32.52 -52.59 30.15
C ASP A 442 -33.21 -51.63 29.13
N LEU A 443 -33.27 -52.16 27.90
CA LEU A 443 -33.76 -51.64 26.60
C LEU A 443 -35.19 -52.18 26.29
N PRO A 444 -35.87 -51.93 25.14
CA PRO A 444 -35.46 -51.27 23.88
C PRO A 444 -36.47 -50.22 23.32
N ALA A 445 -36.26 -49.79 22.06
CA ALA A 445 -37.09 -48.83 21.33
C ALA A 445 -38.20 -49.48 20.45
N LEU A 446 -39.15 -48.66 19.95
CA LEU A 446 -39.98 -48.97 18.77
C LEU A 446 -40.49 -47.69 18.07
N GLN A 447 -40.88 -47.79 16.80
CA GLN A 447 -41.33 -46.65 15.97
C GLN A 447 -42.83 -46.33 16.10
N GLY A 448 -43.19 -45.08 15.77
CA GLY A 448 -44.56 -44.63 15.51
C GLY A 448 -44.58 -43.26 14.83
N ALA A 449 -45.43 -43.07 13.83
CA ALA A 449 -45.52 -41.82 13.04
C ALA A 449 -46.88 -41.13 13.22
N VAL A 450 -46.96 -39.82 12.92
CA VAL A 450 -48.05 -39.16 12.15
C VAL A 450 -47.77 -37.65 12.02
N GLY A 451 -48.24 -37.03 10.93
CA GLY A 451 -48.05 -35.62 10.59
C GLY A 451 -49.01 -34.62 11.25
N PRO A 452 -48.91 -33.32 10.89
CA PRO A 452 -49.43 -32.21 11.70
C PRO A 452 -50.92 -31.91 11.50
N ARG A 453 -51.56 -31.34 12.53
CA ARG A 453 -52.88 -30.68 12.43
C ARG A 453 -52.78 -29.18 12.63
N ARG A 454 -53.46 -28.45 11.74
CA ARG A 454 -53.78 -27.02 11.91
C ARG A 454 -54.85 -26.86 13.00
N LEU A 455 -54.86 -25.71 13.65
CA LEU A 455 -56.08 -25.17 14.28
C LEU A 455 -56.20 -23.69 13.95
N ALA A 456 -57.39 -23.30 13.52
CA ALA A 456 -57.81 -21.91 13.35
C ALA A 456 -59.31 -21.86 13.64
N HIS A 457 -59.75 -20.88 14.43
CA HIS A 457 -61.18 -20.58 14.62
C HIS A 457 -61.38 -19.06 14.67
N ARG A 458 -62.64 -18.63 14.49
CA ARG A 458 -63.01 -17.29 14.02
C ARG A 458 -64.40 -16.92 14.56
N GLN A 459 -64.74 -15.62 14.53
CA GLN A 459 -66.09 -15.03 14.76
C GLN A 459 -66.57 -15.00 16.23
N GLN A 460 -67.40 -14.05 16.70
CA GLN A 460 -67.93 -12.77 16.15
C GLN A 460 -68.40 -11.87 17.33
N GLY A 461 -68.16 -10.54 17.32
CA GLY A 461 -69.22 -9.51 17.14
C GLY A 461 -69.77 -8.95 18.48
N ALA A 462 -70.48 -7.82 18.59
CA ALA A 462 -70.64 -6.61 17.75
C ALA A 462 -71.37 -5.48 18.56
N LEU A 463 -71.58 -4.29 17.97
CA LEU A 463 -72.35 -3.11 18.47
C LEU A 463 -71.69 -2.23 19.57
N ALA A 464 -72.05 -0.96 19.80
CA ALA A 464 -72.43 0.20 18.92
C ALA A 464 -72.63 1.47 19.79
N GLY A 465 -72.28 2.68 19.33
CA GLY A 465 -72.72 3.95 19.96
C GLY A 465 -71.83 5.19 19.79
N ASP A 466 -72.37 6.23 19.15
CA ASP A 466 -71.92 7.63 19.00
C ASP A 466 -73.24 8.46 18.89
N PRO A 467 -73.39 9.77 19.27
CA PRO A 467 -72.52 10.91 18.90
C PRO A 467 -72.32 12.03 19.96
N GLY A 468 -71.61 13.11 19.58
CA GLY A 468 -71.44 14.37 20.35
C GLY A 468 -72.66 15.33 20.29
N PRO A 469 -72.51 16.68 20.20
CA PRO A 469 -71.30 17.51 20.03
C PRO A 469 -71.21 18.77 20.96
N ALA A 470 -70.11 19.55 20.88
CA ALA A 470 -70.06 20.93 21.41
C ALA A 470 -69.04 21.86 20.70
N ALA A 471 -69.51 23.03 20.25
CA ALA A 471 -68.75 24.23 19.86
C ALA A 471 -69.75 25.43 19.97
N PRO A 472 -69.33 26.72 20.12
CA PRO A 472 -68.93 27.50 18.92
C PRO A 472 -68.07 28.79 19.15
N ARG A 473 -67.83 29.50 18.02
CA ARG A 473 -67.45 30.95 17.84
C ARG A 473 -65.94 31.30 17.83
N ALA A 474 -65.44 32.24 17.02
CA ALA A 474 -65.89 32.92 15.77
C ALA A 474 -64.69 33.73 15.17
N ARG A 475 -64.70 34.53 14.07
CA ARG A 475 -65.69 34.97 13.05
C ARG A 475 -64.93 35.56 11.82
N GLN A 476 -65.46 35.40 10.59
CA GLN A 476 -65.08 36.13 9.34
C GLN A 476 -63.71 35.73 8.69
N GLY A 477 -63.49 35.84 7.38
CA GLY A 477 -64.38 36.21 6.24
C GLY A 477 -63.70 35.95 4.87
N PRO A 478 -64.46 35.79 3.74
CA PRO A 478 -63.94 35.16 2.52
C PRO A 478 -63.45 36.12 1.42
N ARG A 479 -62.63 35.61 0.48
CA ARG A 479 -62.37 36.24 -0.85
C ARG A 479 -62.43 35.21 -2.00
N ARG A 480 -62.88 35.66 -3.17
CA ARG A 480 -63.14 34.86 -4.39
C ARG A 480 -61.93 34.85 -5.36
N PRO A 481 -61.82 33.85 -6.25
CA PRO A 481 -60.82 33.81 -7.33
C PRO A 481 -61.29 34.50 -8.63
N PRO A 482 -60.37 34.88 -9.54
CA PRO A 482 -60.66 35.19 -10.93
C PRO A 482 -60.17 34.12 -11.94
N ARG A 483 -60.70 34.14 -13.17
CA ARG A 483 -60.39 33.23 -14.30
C ARG A 483 -59.91 34.02 -15.54
N ARG A 484 -59.04 33.42 -16.36
CA ARG A 484 -58.66 33.85 -17.75
C ARG A 484 -57.92 35.21 -17.76
N ARG A 485 -57.26 35.70 -18.83
CA ARG A 485 -57.24 35.50 -20.31
C ARG A 485 -55.81 35.93 -20.81
N THR A 486 -55.27 35.84 -22.05
CA THR A 486 -55.87 35.75 -23.41
C THR A 486 -55.05 35.01 -24.50
N ALA A 487 -53.97 35.60 -25.06
CA ALA A 487 -53.35 35.32 -26.38
C ALA A 487 -51.96 36.03 -26.49
N ARG A 488 -51.11 35.98 -27.55
CA ARG A 488 -51.34 35.86 -29.02
C ARG A 488 -49.98 35.71 -29.77
N ARG A 489 -49.98 35.16 -31.01
CA ARG A 489 -48.88 35.13 -32.04
C ARG A 489 -47.60 34.33 -31.66
N GLY A 490 -46.90 33.61 -32.56
CA GLY A 490 -47.31 32.98 -33.83
C GLY A 490 -46.57 33.39 -35.12
N ARG A 491 -45.68 32.51 -35.63
CA ARG A 491 -45.28 32.30 -37.05
C ARG A 491 -44.61 30.91 -37.16
N ARG A 492 -45.01 30.04 -38.11
CA ARG A 492 -44.42 29.77 -39.45
C ARG A 492 -42.95 29.29 -39.41
N ARG A 493 -42.52 28.24 -40.14
CA ARG A 493 -43.07 27.66 -41.40
C ARG A 493 -42.59 26.20 -41.67
N ARG A 494 -43.45 25.39 -42.33
CA ARG A 494 -43.23 24.31 -43.33
C ARG A 494 -41.92 23.47 -43.31
N THR A 495 -41.87 22.14 -43.15
CA THR A 495 -42.54 20.95 -43.80
C THR A 495 -41.86 20.38 -45.06
N GLY A 496 -41.55 19.08 -45.04
CA GLY A 496 -41.10 18.25 -46.19
C GLY A 496 -40.15 17.13 -45.73
N ARG A 497 -40.57 15.92 -45.32
CA ARG A 497 -41.42 14.87 -45.95
C ARG A 497 -40.70 14.10 -47.07
N HIS A 498 -40.21 12.90 -46.79
CA HIS A 498 -40.33 11.74 -47.70
C HIS A 498 -40.31 10.39 -46.95
N ARG A 499 -40.79 9.32 -47.60
CA ARG A 499 -41.02 7.96 -47.04
C ARG A 499 -40.18 6.89 -47.75
N ARG A 500 -39.84 5.81 -47.02
CA ARG A 500 -39.95 4.34 -47.33
C ARG A 500 -39.40 3.59 -46.08
N ARG A 501 -40.10 2.69 -45.39
CA ARG A 501 -40.61 1.32 -45.72
C ARG A 501 -39.49 0.37 -46.17
N LEU A 502 -39.11 -0.61 -45.33
CA LEU A 502 -39.62 -2.01 -45.22
C LEU A 502 -39.19 -2.89 -46.43
N SER A 503 -38.72 -4.15 -46.29
CA SER A 503 -38.31 -4.96 -45.11
C SER A 503 -37.37 -6.14 -45.57
N PRO A 504 -37.31 -7.40 -45.04
CA PRO A 504 -36.03 -8.12 -44.95
C PRO A 504 -35.82 -9.35 -45.87
N THR A 505 -34.54 -9.71 -46.07
CA THR A 505 -33.96 -11.02 -46.49
C THR A 505 -32.44 -10.93 -46.25
N GLY A 506 -31.65 -11.99 -46.06
CA GLY A 506 -31.94 -13.43 -45.97
C GLY A 506 -30.68 -14.19 -45.50
N THR A 507 -30.81 -15.49 -45.26
CA THR A 507 -29.72 -16.38 -44.81
C THR A 507 -28.76 -16.82 -45.93
N ASP A 508 -27.71 -17.54 -45.53
CA ASP A 508 -26.89 -18.46 -46.35
C ASP A 508 -25.92 -17.87 -47.39
N ALA A 509 -24.67 -17.68 -46.95
CA ALA A 509 -23.48 -17.81 -47.80
C ALA A 509 -22.37 -18.58 -47.05
N GLN A 510 -22.03 -19.73 -47.61
CA GLN A 510 -21.03 -20.75 -47.28
C GLN A 510 -19.66 -20.20 -46.79
N LEU A 511 -18.96 -20.84 -45.84
CA LEU A 511 -18.32 -22.17 -45.92
C LEU A 511 -17.10 -22.28 -46.87
N GLU A 512 -16.30 -21.21 -46.95
CA GLU A 512 -14.86 -21.26 -47.27
C GLU A 512 -14.11 -20.26 -46.35
N GLN A 513 -12.88 -20.48 -45.85
CA GLN A 513 -11.88 -21.52 -46.11
C GLN A 513 -11.33 -22.12 -44.80
N VAL A 514 -11.25 -23.46 -44.72
CA VAL A 514 -10.39 -24.16 -43.75
C VAL A 514 -9.22 -24.76 -44.53
N GLY A 515 -8.07 -24.11 -44.49
CA GLY A 515 -6.87 -24.56 -45.20
C GLY A 515 -5.70 -23.61 -44.98
N TRP A 516 -4.48 -24.17 -44.98
CA TRP A 516 -3.21 -23.50 -44.66
C TRP A 516 -3.14 -23.01 -43.18
N MET A 517 -2.10 -23.31 -42.39
CA MET A 517 -0.79 -23.85 -42.71
C MET A 517 -0.27 -24.83 -41.63
N ARG A 518 -0.79 -26.08 -41.63
CA ARG A 518 -0.19 -27.22 -40.90
C ARG A 518 0.66 -28.09 -41.83
N GLN A 519 1.92 -27.72 -42.10
CA GLN A 519 2.98 -28.67 -42.47
C GLN A 519 4.38 -28.02 -42.56
N ARG A 520 5.20 -28.15 -41.50
CA ARG A 520 6.68 -28.24 -41.61
C ARG A 520 7.38 -28.75 -40.33
N LEU A 521 6.90 -29.87 -39.80
CA LEU A 521 7.74 -30.71 -38.93
C LEU A 521 8.72 -31.52 -39.79
N ARG A 522 10.03 -31.45 -39.49
CA ARG A 522 10.95 -32.62 -39.48
C ARG A 522 12.38 -32.24 -39.05
N ARG A 523 12.97 -33.11 -38.22
CA ARG A 523 14.42 -33.34 -38.01
C ARG A 523 15.25 -32.21 -37.34
N VAL A 524 15.31 -32.27 -36.00
CA VAL A 524 16.59 -32.09 -35.26
C VAL A 524 16.78 -33.37 -34.42
N PRO A 525 17.94 -34.04 -34.45
CA PRO A 525 18.09 -35.36 -33.83
C PRO A 525 18.46 -35.29 -32.34
N ALA A 526 17.92 -36.22 -31.55
CA ALA A 526 18.38 -36.47 -30.18
C ALA A 526 19.79 -37.09 -30.19
N LYS A 527 20.65 -36.69 -29.24
CA LYS A 527 21.91 -37.40 -28.94
C LYS A 527 21.80 -38.16 -27.62
N ARG A 528 22.48 -39.30 -27.57
CA ARG A 528 22.41 -40.29 -26.48
C ARG A 528 22.92 -39.75 -25.14
N ALA A 529 22.34 -40.28 -24.06
CA ALA A 529 22.99 -40.28 -22.75
C ALA A 529 24.20 -41.23 -22.73
N THR A 530 25.21 -40.88 -21.93
CA THR A 530 26.31 -41.76 -21.51
C THR A 530 26.47 -41.63 -19.98
N ARG A 531 26.81 -42.74 -19.30
CA ARG A 531 26.81 -42.84 -17.84
C ARG A 531 28.24 -42.97 -17.28
N SER A 532 28.46 -42.37 -16.11
CA SER A 532 29.48 -42.77 -15.11
C SER A 532 30.97 -42.48 -15.43
N PRO A 533 31.87 -42.39 -14.42
CA PRO A 533 31.74 -41.73 -13.11
C PRO A 533 32.88 -40.69 -12.86
N GLY A 534 32.77 -39.87 -11.81
CA GLY A 534 33.90 -39.00 -11.40
C GLY A 534 33.60 -38.04 -10.24
N SER A 535 34.08 -38.35 -9.05
CA SER A 535 33.83 -37.57 -7.82
C SER A 535 34.51 -36.19 -7.78
N ARG A 536 33.86 -35.19 -7.15
CA ARG A 536 34.46 -34.36 -6.07
C ARG A 536 33.46 -33.40 -5.37
N ARG A 537 33.22 -33.67 -4.08
CA ARG A 537 32.86 -32.76 -2.96
C ARG A 537 31.77 -31.69 -3.19
N SER A 538 30.56 -32.01 -2.74
CA SER A 538 29.50 -31.05 -2.39
C SER A 538 29.83 -30.23 -1.12
N SER A 539 29.38 -28.97 -1.06
CA SER A 539 29.31 -28.15 0.17
C SER A 539 27.86 -27.74 0.49
N PRO A 540 27.40 -27.80 1.76
CA PRO A 540 25.98 -27.69 2.09
C PRO A 540 25.51 -26.24 2.32
N THR A 541 24.73 -25.69 1.39
CA THR A 541 24.00 -24.41 1.55
C THR A 541 22.65 -24.43 0.79
N SER A 542 21.73 -25.32 1.20
CA SER A 542 20.40 -25.44 0.58
C SER A 542 19.35 -25.94 1.59
N THR A 543 19.08 -25.16 2.64
CA THR A 543 18.15 -25.54 3.73
C THR A 543 17.47 -24.32 4.38
N TRP A 544 17.02 -23.36 3.56
CA TRP A 544 16.41 -22.09 4.00
C TRP A 544 15.23 -21.63 3.12
N CYS A 545 14.59 -22.55 2.38
CA CYS A 545 13.61 -22.21 1.33
C CYS A 545 12.31 -23.04 1.38
N SER A 546 11.90 -23.51 2.57
CA SER A 546 10.77 -24.45 2.70
C SER A 546 9.99 -24.37 4.03
N GLN A 547 10.03 -23.24 4.75
CA GLN A 547 9.35 -23.05 6.05
C GLN A 547 8.67 -21.67 6.20
N LEU A 548 8.18 -21.10 5.09
CA LEU A 548 7.56 -19.77 5.06
C LEU A 548 6.29 -19.70 4.16
N VAL A 549 5.65 -20.85 3.91
CA VAL A 549 4.54 -21.00 2.95
C VAL A 549 3.39 -21.83 3.57
N THR A 550 3.17 -21.71 4.88
CA THR A 550 2.22 -22.58 5.61
C THR A 550 1.60 -21.94 6.85
N SER A 551 1.45 -20.61 6.87
CA SER A 551 0.84 -19.87 8.00
C SER A 551 0.16 -18.57 7.54
N THR A 552 -0.58 -18.62 6.42
CA THR A 552 -1.46 -17.53 5.98
C THR A 552 -2.58 -18.11 5.12
N VAL A 553 -3.70 -18.44 5.76
CA VAL A 553 -5.02 -18.75 5.20
C VAL A 553 -6.03 -18.10 6.15
#